data_AF-A0A923ZC38-F1
#
_entry.id   AF-A0A923ZC38-F1
#
_cell.length_a   1.000
_cell.length_b   1.000
_cell.length_c   1.000
_cell.angle_alpha   90.00
_cell.angle_beta   90.00
_cell.angle_gamma   90.00
#
_symmetry.space_group_name_H-M   'P 1'
#
loop_
_entity.id
_entity.type
_entity.pdbx_description
1 polymer ?
#
loop_
_entity_poly.entity_id
_entity_poly.type
_entity_poly.pdbx_seq_one_letter_code
_entity_poly.pdbx_strand_id
1 'polypeptide(L)'
;MRSTVLGVPLLLAAMMPAHSAPSEAAPASAAPSAAALTYTAVTDNAMTCETGPAAAALANAASLETLDWAPFRRPEFGWAIYATRIATELGTRCPAVTPGFAKALAIWQARRTLPATGILDPPSFAVMNSQWTLARPFVTQTRNGNCPVPPPPAQLATATAFEAYGGKTIQLRADALAAYRRMIAAARRSLSPRDPIWFRIFSGFRDPAADDAR
;
A
#
# COMPACT_ATOMS: atom_id res chain seq x y z
N MET A 1 -66.22 3.14 71.48
CA MET A 1 -66.71 4.52 71.24
C MET A 1 -65.84 5.10 70.12
N ARG A 2 -66.29 4.99 68.87
CA ARG A 2 -66.99 6.01 68.05
C ARG A 2 -66.07 7.15 67.55
N SER A 3 -65.90 7.15 66.21
CA SER A 3 -65.65 8.27 65.28
C SER A 3 -64.27 8.95 65.36
N THR A 4 -63.61 9.38 64.27
CA THR A 4 -64.11 9.95 63.00
C THR A 4 -63.08 9.79 61.87
N VAL A 5 -63.58 9.63 60.64
CA VAL A 5 -62.87 9.56 59.35
C VAL A 5 -62.70 10.96 58.75
N LEU A 6 -61.52 11.24 58.19
CA LEU A 6 -61.23 12.13 57.04
C LEU A 6 -59.88 11.63 56.51
N GLY A 7 -59.71 11.01 55.32
CA GLY A 7 -60.17 11.44 53.99
C GLY A 7 -59.05 12.25 53.33
N VAL A 8 -58.73 11.97 52.05
CA VAL A 8 -57.79 12.69 51.11
C VAL A 8 -56.49 11.91 50.81
N PRO A 9 -56.01 11.80 49.54
CA PRO A 9 -56.35 10.64 48.71
C PRO A 9 -55.11 9.92 48.10
N LEU A 10 -55.44 8.83 47.43
CA LEU A 10 -54.64 8.02 46.51
C LEU A 10 -53.97 8.89 45.43
N LEU A 11 -52.64 8.82 45.33
CA LEU A 11 -51.89 9.23 44.13
C LEU A 11 -51.19 7.98 43.59
N LEU A 12 -51.84 7.34 42.61
CA LEU A 12 -51.22 6.36 41.73
C LEU A 12 -50.15 7.09 40.89
N ALA A 13 -48.88 6.90 41.24
CA ALA A 13 -47.79 7.21 40.32
C ALA A 13 -47.64 6.04 39.34
N ALA A 14 -48.14 6.20 38.13
CA ALA A 14 -47.89 5.29 37.03
C ALA A 14 -46.40 5.34 36.66
N MET A 15 -45.68 4.22 36.80
CA MET A 15 -44.39 4.02 36.17
C MET A 15 -44.59 3.95 34.65
N MET A 16 -44.05 4.94 33.93
CA MET A 16 -43.89 4.87 32.47
C MET A 16 -42.47 4.42 32.11
N PRO A 17 -42.32 3.70 30.98
CA PRO A 17 -41.04 3.14 30.55
C PRO A 17 -40.08 4.23 30.07
N ALA A 18 -38.79 3.93 30.25
CA ALA A 18 -37.66 4.72 29.78
C ALA A 18 -37.82 5.11 28.31
N HIS A 19 -37.92 6.41 28.06
CA HIS A 19 -37.75 6.98 26.73
C HIS A 19 -36.24 7.09 26.46
N SER A 20 -35.72 6.15 25.67
CA SER A 20 -34.41 6.23 25.06
C SER A 20 -34.38 7.44 24.12
N ALA A 21 -33.57 8.45 24.45
CA ALA A 21 -33.28 9.54 23.53
C ALA A 21 -32.51 9.00 22.31
N PRO A 22 -32.80 9.46 21.07
CA PRO A 22 -32.01 9.10 19.91
C PRO A 22 -30.60 9.70 20.06
N SER A 23 -29.59 8.84 19.97
CA SER A 23 -28.19 9.25 19.89
C SER A 23 -28.02 10.10 18.63
N GLU A 24 -27.72 11.38 18.84
CA GLU A 24 -27.38 12.34 17.80
C GLU A 24 -26.18 11.81 17.02
N ALA A 25 -26.42 11.41 15.77
CA ALA A 25 -25.41 10.87 14.89
C ALA A 25 -24.33 11.93 14.67
N ALA A 26 -23.11 11.62 15.11
CA ALA A 26 -21.92 12.40 14.76
C ALA A 26 -21.87 12.59 13.24
N PRO A 27 -21.50 13.79 12.74
CA PRO A 27 -21.45 14.03 11.31
C PRO A 27 -20.46 13.05 10.67
N ALA A 28 -20.95 12.34 9.64
CA ALA A 28 -20.12 11.49 8.82
C ALA A 28 -18.93 12.30 8.32
N SER A 29 -17.74 11.95 8.81
CA SER A 29 -16.49 12.52 8.36
C SER A 29 -16.41 12.31 6.85
N ALA A 30 -16.60 13.40 6.10
CA ALA A 30 -16.55 13.38 4.66
C ALA A 30 -15.24 12.73 4.23
N ALA A 31 -15.35 11.60 3.52
CA ALA A 31 -14.20 10.97 2.90
C ALA A 31 -13.44 12.05 2.09
N PRO A 32 -12.11 12.15 2.21
CA PRO A 32 -11.37 13.09 1.39
C PRO A 32 -11.69 12.78 -0.07
N SER A 33 -12.20 13.81 -0.76
CA SER A 33 -12.44 13.78 -2.20
C SER A 33 -11.20 13.18 -2.87
N ALA A 34 -11.39 12.04 -3.54
CA ALA A 34 -10.35 11.45 -4.36
C ALA A 34 -10.02 12.46 -5.44
N ALA A 35 -9.03 13.31 -5.19
CA ALA A 35 -8.44 14.15 -6.21
C ALA A 35 -8.04 13.20 -7.34
N ALA A 36 -8.83 13.23 -8.42
CA ALA A 36 -8.52 12.51 -9.62
C ALA A 36 -7.10 12.91 -9.99
N LEU A 37 -6.19 11.94 -9.99
CA LEU A 37 -4.86 12.14 -10.56
C LEU A 37 -5.10 12.48 -12.04
N THR A 38 -5.16 13.77 -12.36
CA THR A 38 -5.15 14.24 -13.72
C THR A 38 -3.78 13.89 -14.27
N TYR A 39 -3.71 12.74 -14.94
CA TYR A 39 -2.60 12.39 -15.79
C TYR A 39 -2.66 13.33 -17.00
N THR A 40 -2.05 14.50 -16.87
CA THR A 40 -1.73 15.31 -18.04
C THR A 40 -0.87 14.44 -18.95
N ALA A 41 -1.47 14.01 -20.06
CA ALA A 41 -0.76 13.39 -21.16
C ALA A 41 0.29 14.40 -21.63
N VAL A 42 1.54 14.18 -21.22
CA VAL A 42 2.69 14.92 -21.74
C VAL A 42 2.71 14.65 -23.24
N THR A 43 2.57 15.72 -24.02
CA THR A 43 2.70 15.69 -25.48
C THR A 43 4.03 15.06 -25.86
N ASP A 44 3.92 14.09 -26.76
CA ASP A 44 4.94 13.14 -27.17
C ASP A 44 6.11 13.84 -27.88
N ASN A 45 7.14 14.25 -27.14
CA ASN A 45 8.48 14.21 -27.73
C ASN A 45 8.79 12.72 -27.87
N ALA A 46 8.65 12.18 -29.09
CA ALA A 46 8.91 10.78 -29.40
C ALA A 46 10.24 10.36 -28.76
N MET A 47 10.15 9.68 -27.63
CA MET A 47 11.33 9.29 -26.85
C MET A 47 12.05 8.20 -27.65
N THR A 48 13.19 8.51 -28.25
CA THR A 48 13.97 7.53 -29.00
C THR A 48 14.70 6.61 -28.02
N CYS A 49 14.15 5.42 -27.79
CA CYS A 49 14.76 4.43 -26.90
C CYS A 49 16.03 3.81 -27.47
N GLU A 50 16.33 4.03 -28.76
CA GLU A 50 17.54 3.56 -29.41
C GLU A 50 18.75 4.48 -29.21
N THR A 51 18.59 5.65 -28.57
CA THR A 51 19.68 6.61 -28.38
C THR A 51 20.29 6.53 -26.98
N GLY A 52 21.56 6.14 -26.87
CA GLY A 52 22.29 6.09 -25.61
C GLY A 52 23.48 5.13 -25.62
N PRO A 53 24.08 4.82 -24.45
CA PRO A 53 25.21 3.90 -24.36
C PRO A 53 24.77 2.44 -24.61
N ALA A 54 24.96 1.95 -25.83
CA ALA A 54 24.55 0.61 -26.25
C ALA A 54 25.19 -0.51 -25.43
N ALA A 55 26.46 -0.37 -25.04
CA ALA A 55 27.14 -1.36 -24.21
C ALA A 55 26.49 -1.50 -22.81
N ALA A 56 26.04 -0.39 -22.21
CA ALA A 56 25.34 -0.41 -20.93
C ALA A 56 23.93 -1.02 -21.07
N ALA A 57 23.23 -0.77 -22.19
CA ALA A 57 21.96 -1.42 -22.48
C ALA A 57 22.10 -2.95 -22.60
N LEU A 58 23.16 -3.43 -23.26
CA LEU A 58 23.48 -4.86 -23.32
C LEU A 58 23.80 -5.44 -21.95
N ALA A 59 24.56 -4.73 -21.11
CA ALA A 59 24.84 -5.16 -19.74
C ALA A 59 23.57 -5.25 -18.88
N ASN A 60 22.66 -4.28 -19.02
CA ASN A 60 21.35 -4.31 -18.36
C ASN A 60 20.50 -5.49 -18.84
N ALA A 61 20.50 -5.78 -20.14
CA ALA A 61 19.78 -6.93 -20.68
C ALA A 61 20.36 -8.25 -20.15
N ALA A 62 21.69 -8.37 -20.07
CA ALA A 62 22.35 -9.57 -19.56
C ALA A 62 22.06 -9.83 -18.08
N SER A 63 21.94 -8.78 -17.26
CA SER A 63 21.71 -8.89 -15.81
C SER A 63 20.24 -8.93 -15.41
N LEU A 64 19.31 -8.64 -16.33
CA LEU A 64 17.88 -8.42 -16.04
C LEU A 64 17.23 -9.56 -15.26
N GLU A 65 17.57 -10.81 -15.59
CA GLU A 65 17.02 -12.01 -14.94
C GLU A 65 18.06 -12.76 -14.09
N THR A 66 19.32 -12.32 -14.10
CA THR A 66 20.46 -13.13 -13.62
C THR A 66 21.32 -12.45 -12.57
N LEU A 67 21.14 -11.14 -12.32
CA LEU A 67 21.91 -10.41 -11.32
C LEU A 67 21.80 -11.08 -9.95
N ASP A 68 22.92 -11.58 -9.42
CA ASP A 68 23.00 -12.09 -8.05
C ASP A 68 23.24 -10.92 -7.08
N TRP A 69 22.31 -10.73 -6.16
CA TRP A 69 22.28 -9.59 -5.25
C TRP A 69 21.30 -9.82 -4.10
N ALA A 70 21.27 -8.88 -3.15
CA ALA A 70 20.40 -8.97 -1.97
C ALA A 70 19.76 -7.61 -1.63
N PRO A 71 18.86 -7.08 -2.47
CA PRO A 71 18.29 -5.73 -2.31
C PRO A 71 17.53 -5.54 -0.99
N PHE A 72 17.03 -6.63 -0.40
CA PHE A 72 16.30 -6.64 0.88
C PHE A 72 16.94 -7.54 1.94
N ARG A 73 18.27 -7.71 1.90
CA ARG A 73 19.05 -8.59 2.80
C ARG A 73 18.72 -10.09 2.65
N ARG A 74 18.04 -10.46 1.58
CA ARG A 74 17.84 -11.85 1.15
C ARG A 74 18.37 -11.99 -0.27
N PRO A 75 19.07 -13.09 -0.60
CA PRO A 75 19.49 -13.36 -1.97
C PRO A 75 18.30 -13.38 -2.92
N GLU A 76 18.44 -12.70 -4.04
CA GLU A 76 17.51 -12.62 -5.15
C GLU A 76 18.29 -12.73 -6.47
N PHE A 77 17.58 -13.08 -7.55
CA PHE A 77 18.16 -13.15 -8.88
C PHE A 77 17.42 -12.23 -9.84
N GLY A 78 18.18 -11.44 -10.59
CA GLY A 78 17.64 -10.49 -11.54
C GLY A 78 16.93 -9.32 -10.87
N TRP A 79 16.48 -8.40 -11.71
CA TRP A 79 15.83 -7.16 -11.31
C TRP A 79 14.63 -6.80 -12.19
N ALA A 80 14.19 -7.70 -13.08
CA ALA A 80 13.07 -7.51 -13.99
C ALA A 80 11.80 -6.99 -13.29
N ILE A 81 11.48 -7.53 -12.11
CA ILE A 81 10.30 -7.13 -11.31
C ILE A 81 10.36 -5.65 -10.86
N TYR A 82 11.55 -5.05 -10.83
CA TYR A 82 11.76 -3.66 -10.45
C TYR A 82 11.84 -2.72 -11.65
N ALA A 83 11.98 -3.22 -12.87
CA ALA A 83 12.30 -2.43 -14.07
C ALA A 83 11.31 -1.27 -14.31
N THR A 84 10.00 -1.52 -14.19
CA THR A 84 8.98 -0.47 -14.35
C THR A 84 9.07 0.62 -13.28
N ARG A 85 9.36 0.24 -12.03
CA ARG A 85 9.52 1.19 -10.93
C ARG A 85 10.79 2.02 -11.12
N ILE A 86 11.88 1.39 -11.57
CA ILE A 86 13.13 2.06 -11.91
C ILE A 86 12.90 3.04 -13.06
N ALA A 87 12.26 2.63 -14.17
CA ALA A 87 11.97 3.52 -15.29
C ALA A 87 11.18 4.77 -14.85
N THR A 88 10.22 4.61 -13.93
CA THR A 88 9.48 5.72 -13.33
C THR A 88 10.40 6.65 -12.52
N GLU A 89 11.29 6.10 -11.70
CA GLU A 89 12.29 6.85 -10.93
C GLU A 89 13.26 7.63 -11.84
N LEU A 90 13.61 7.05 -12.98
CA LEU A 90 14.47 7.66 -14.00
C LEU A 90 13.73 8.72 -14.84
N GLY A 91 12.40 8.78 -14.77
CA GLY A 91 11.59 9.64 -15.63
C GLY A 91 11.58 9.21 -17.11
N THR A 92 11.75 7.91 -17.38
CA THR A 92 11.79 7.36 -18.75
C THR A 92 10.66 6.36 -18.99
N ARG A 93 10.23 6.26 -20.24
CA ARG A 93 9.32 5.20 -20.71
C ARG A 93 10.07 4.08 -21.45
N CYS A 94 11.38 4.24 -21.63
CA CYS A 94 12.17 3.26 -22.35
C CYS A 94 12.33 1.94 -21.58
N PRO A 95 12.21 0.78 -22.26
CA PRO A 95 12.44 -0.51 -21.63
C PRO A 95 13.87 -0.65 -21.09
N ALA A 96 14.04 -1.41 -20.00
CA ALA A 96 15.31 -1.65 -19.31
C ALA A 96 16.48 -2.06 -20.22
N VAL A 97 16.18 -2.77 -21.31
CA VAL A 97 17.16 -3.34 -22.24
C VAL A 97 17.60 -2.38 -23.36
N THR A 98 17.16 -1.13 -23.32
CA THR A 98 17.38 -0.17 -24.43
C THR A 98 18.44 0.89 -24.10
N PRO A 99 19.15 1.43 -25.11
CA PRO A 99 20.09 2.54 -24.93
C PRO A 99 19.48 3.77 -24.24
N GLY A 100 18.22 4.09 -24.50
CA GLY A 100 17.50 5.21 -23.90
C GLY A 100 17.29 5.04 -22.39
N PHE A 101 17.03 3.82 -21.91
CA PHE A 101 17.00 3.53 -20.48
C PHE A 101 18.39 3.69 -19.86
N ALA A 102 19.43 3.13 -20.48
CA ALA A 102 20.79 3.22 -19.97
C ALA A 102 21.27 4.69 -19.89
N LYS A 103 20.90 5.53 -20.87
CA LYS A 103 21.15 6.98 -20.84
C LYS A 103 20.44 7.65 -19.66
N ALA A 104 19.16 7.36 -19.44
CA ALA A 104 18.39 7.93 -18.33
C ALA A 104 18.98 7.51 -16.98
N LEU A 105 19.42 6.25 -16.86
CA LEU A 105 20.08 5.74 -15.66
C LEU A 105 21.41 6.44 -15.40
N ALA A 106 22.25 6.64 -16.42
CA ALA A 106 23.52 7.35 -16.28
C ALA A 106 23.31 8.80 -15.79
N ILE A 107 22.31 9.50 -16.33
CA ILE A 107 21.94 10.86 -15.90
C ILE A 107 21.46 10.85 -14.45
N TRP A 108 20.61 9.90 -14.07
CA TRP A 108 20.14 9.77 -12.70
C TRP A 108 21.31 9.49 -11.75
N GLN A 109 22.19 8.54 -12.08
CA GLN A 109 23.39 8.21 -11.30
C GLN A 109 24.27 9.43 -11.08
N ALA A 110 24.58 10.19 -12.14
CA ALA A 110 25.35 11.42 -12.04
C ALA A 110 24.73 12.44 -11.07
N ARG A 111 23.41 12.61 -11.10
CA ARG A 111 22.66 13.50 -10.19
C ARG A 111 22.63 13.03 -8.73
N ARG A 112 23.06 11.80 -8.46
CA ARG A 112 23.17 11.23 -7.10
C ARG A 112 24.63 10.99 -6.71
N THR A 113 25.58 11.58 -7.46
CA THR A 113 27.02 11.44 -7.21
C THR A 113 27.47 9.97 -7.26
N LEU A 114 26.79 9.17 -8.06
CA LEU A 114 27.17 7.79 -8.39
C LEU A 114 27.92 7.77 -9.72
N PRO A 115 28.76 6.75 -9.97
CA PRO A 115 29.33 6.53 -11.30
C PRO A 115 28.23 6.45 -12.36
N ALA A 116 28.31 7.31 -13.38
CA ALA A 116 27.30 7.44 -14.44
C ALA A 116 27.44 6.34 -15.52
N THR A 117 27.40 5.07 -15.10
CA THR A 117 27.65 3.91 -15.96
C THR A 117 26.47 3.60 -16.89
N GLY A 118 25.25 3.99 -16.52
CA GLY A 118 24.03 3.59 -17.20
C GLY A 118 23.66 2.12 -17.01
N ILE A 119 24.36 1.43 -16.11
CA ILE A 119 24.14 0.01 -15.77
C ILE A 119 23.45 -0.03 -14.41
N LEU A 120 22.40 -0.84 -14.27
CA LEU A 120 21.80 -1.07 -12.95
C LEU A 120 22.73 -1.96 -12.13
N ASP A 121 23.11 -1.44 -10.97
CA ASP A 121 23.96 -2.12 -10.00
C ASP A 121 23.38 -2.01 -8.58
N PRO A 122 23.85 -2.84 -7.63
CA PRO A 122 23.38 -2.80 -6.25
C PRO A 122 23.50 -1.43 -5.56
N PRO A 123 24.59 -0.66 -5.73
CA PRO A 123 24.69 0.70 -5.17
C PRO A 123 23.60 1.66 -5.69
N SER A 124 23.33 1.65 -7.00
CA SER A 124 22.29 2.47 -7.60
C SER A 124 20.91 2.10 -7.07
N PHE A 125 20.61 0.79 -7.00
CA PHE A 125 19.34 0.32 -6.46
C PHE A 125 19.18 0.62 -4.97
N ALA A 126 20.24 0.53 -4.17
CA ALA A 126 20.18 0.86 -2.75
C ALA A 126 19.71 2.30 -2.52
N VAL A 127 20.24 3.26 -3.28
CA VAL A 127 19.81 4.67 -3.21
C VAL A 127 18.33 4.82 -3.60
N MET A 128 17.90 4.17 -4.70
CA MET A 128 16.49 4.17 -5.11
C MET A 128 15.59 3.59 -4.02
N ASN A 129 15.94 2.43 -3.48
CA ASN A 129 15.16 1.71 -2.49
C ASN A 129 15.02 2.50 -1.18
N SER A 130 16.09 3.15 -0.72
CA SER A 130 16.04 4.04 0.45
C SER A 130 15.05 5.20 0.22
N GLN A 131 15.11 5.86 -0.94
CA GLN A 131 14.20 6.96 -1.26
C GLN A 131 12.75 6.48 -1.36
N TRP A 132 12.50 5.36 -2.06
CA TRP A 132 11.17 4.78 -2.17
C TRP A 132 10.60 4.39 -0.81
N THR A 133 11.43 3.83 0.06
CA THR A 133 11.03 3.45 1.42
C THR A 133 10.64 4.68 2.24
N LEU A 134 11.46 5.73 2.20
CA LEU A 134 11.21 6.96 2.95
C LEU A 134 10.02 7.74 2.41
N ALA A 135 9.71 7.66 1.11
CA ALA A 135 8.55 8.29 0.50
C ALA A 135 7.21 7.65 0.92
N ARG A 136 7.22 6.49 1.59
CA ARG A 136 5.98 5.82 2.03
C ARG A 136 5.38 6.60 3.21
N PRO A 137 4.12 7.05 3.14
CA PRO A 137 3.49 7.80 4.22
C PRO A 137 3.52 7.08 5.58
N PHE A 138 3.35 5.75 5.57
CA PHE A 138 3.45 4.94 6.78
C PHE A 138 4.84 5.04 7.43
N VAL A 139 5.92 4.90 6.65
CA VAL A 139 7.30 4.98 7.16
C VAL A 139 7.60 6.37 7.70
N THR A 140 7.16 7.42 7.01
CA THR A 140 7.34 8.80 7.48
C THR A 140 6.59 9.06 8.78
N GLN A 141 5.34 8.59 8.91
CA GLN A 141 4.54 8.78 10.13
C GLN A 141 5.11 8.03 11.32
N THR A 142 5.43 6.75 11.16
CA THR A 142 5.95 5.91 12.26
C THR A 142 7.30 6.38 12.76
N ARG A 143 8.19 6.86 11.87
CA ARG A 143 9.49 7.42 12.26
C ARG A 143 9.36 8.63 13.20
N ASN A 144 8.26 9.37 13.09
CA ASN A 144 8.00 10.55 13.94
C ASN A 144 7.20 10.19 15.20
N GLY A 145 7.09 8.90 15.57
CA GLY A 145 6.33 8.44 16.73
C GLY A 145 4.81 8.38 16.52
N ASN A 146 4.32 8.75 15.33
CA ASN A 146 2.89 8.75 15.01
C ASN A 146 2.43 7.37 14.52
N CYS A 147 2.56 6.36 15.37
CA CYS A 147 2.03 5.03 15.11
C CYS A 147 0.50 5.04 15.30
N PRO A 148 -0.30 4.66 14.29
CA PRO A 148 -1.73 4.53 14.46
C PRO A 148 -2.07 3.52 15.56
N VAL A 149 -3.10 3.82 16.37
CA VAL A 149 -3.65 2.85 17.32
C VAL A 149 -4.14 1.62 16.55
N PRO A 150 -3.78 0.39 16.97
CA PRO A 150 -4.27 -0.83 16.33
C PRO A 150 -5.81 -0.87 16.30
N PRO A 151 -6.42 -1.33 15.19
CA PRO A 151 -7.87 -1.43 15.11
C PRO A 151 -8.41 -2.44 16.13
N PRO A 152 -9.54 -2.15 16.82
CA PRO A 152 -10.20 -3.14 17.65
C PRO A 152 -10.75 -4.30 16.80
N PRO A 153 -10.97 -5.49 17.38
CA PRO A 153 -11.46 -6.66 16.63
C PRO A 153 -12.72 -6.42 15.81
N ALA A 154 -13.63 -5.57 16.29
CA ALA A 154 -14.86 -5.20 15.58
C ALA A 154 -14.63 -4.45 14.25
N GLN A 155 -13.45 -3.89 14.02
CA GLN A 155 -13.08 -3.21 12.77
C GLN A 155 -12.30 -4.11 11.80
N LEU A 156 -12.02 -5.35 12.20
CA LEU A 156 -11.33 -6.32 11.37
C LEU A 156 -12.32 -7.10 10.50
N ALA A 157 -11.89 -7.39 9.29
CA ALA A 157 -12.55 -8.32 8.38
C ALA A 157 -11.57 -9.42 7.98
N THR A 158 -12.10 -10.63 7.85
CA THR A 158 -11.31 -11.82 7.49
C THR A 158 -11.28 -11.99 5.97
N ALA A 159 -10.07 -12.17 5.43
CA ALA A 159 -9.87 -12.55 4.04
C ALA A 159 -10.40 -13.97 3.80
N THR A 160 -10.93 -14.23 2.62
CA THR A 160 -11.37 -15.58 2.25
C THR A 160 -10.18 -16.53 2.10
N ALA A 161 -10.43 -17.84 2.15
CA ALA A 161 -9.41 -18.86 1.95
C ALA A 161 -8.67 -18.73 0.60
N PHE A 162 -9.34 -18.21 -0.44
CA PHE A 162 -8.75 -17.97 -1.76
C PHE A 162 -7.92 -16.68 -1.83
N GLU A 163 -8.20 -15.71 -0.95
CA GLU A 163 -7.44 -14.47 -0.82
C GLU A 163 -6.19 -14.66 0.04
N ALA A 164 -6.18 -15.61 0.97
CA ALA A 164 -5.06 -15.85 1.87
C ALA A 164 -4.00 -16.78 1.28
N TYR A 165 -2.73 -16.43 1.48
CA TYR A 165 -1.60 -17.28 1.12
C TYR A 165 -1.45 -18.44 2.13
N GLY A 166 -1.41 -19.68 1.62
CA GLY A 166 -1.14 -20.88 2.43
C GLY A 166 -2.23 -21.24 3.43
N GLY A 167 -3.50 -20.86 3.18
CA GLY A 167 -4.64 -21.25 4.02
C GLY A 167 -4.70 -20.57 5.39
N LYS A 168 -3.89 -19.54 5.62
CA LYS A 168 -3.85 -18.79 6.89
C LYS A 168 -5.13 -17.97 7.09
N THR A 169 -5.59 -17.88 8.34
CA THR A 169 -6.56 -16.83 8.70
C THR A 169 -5.84 -15.49 8.65
N ILE A 170 -6.24 -14.63 7.73
CA ILE A 170 -5.69 -13.28 7.59
C ILE A 170 -6.80 -12.27 7.82
N GLN A 171 -6.56 -11.36 8.74
CA GLN A 171 -7.46 -10.25 9.03
C GLN A 171 -6.82 -8.94 8.59
N LEU A 172 -7.63 -8.00 8.11
CA LEU A 172 -7.25 -6.61 7.85
C LEU A 172 -8.34 -5.71 8.38
N ARG A 173 -8.10 -4.40 8.47
CA ARG A 173 -9.21 -3.44 8.61
C ARG A 173 -10.22 -3.66 7.47
N ALA A 174 -11.50 -3.55 7.78
CA ALA A 174 -12.58 -3.82 6.82
C ALA A 174 -12.46 -2.97 5.53
N ASP A 175 -12.13 -1.68 5.69
CA ASP A 175 -11.92 -0.75 4.58
C ASP A 175 -10.71 -1.11 3.71
N ALA A 176 -9.61 -1.55 4.33
CA ALA A 176 -8.40 -2.01 3.65
C ALA A 176 -8.65 -3.29 2.83
N LEU A 177 -9.39 -4.26 3.38
CA LEU A 177 -9.77 -5.48 2.64
C LEU A 177 -10.67 -5.14 1.44
N ALA A 178 -11.62 -4.22 1.62
CA ALA A 178 -12.46 -3.73 0.52
C ALA A 178 -11.64 -3.01 -0.56
N ALA A 179 -10.66 -2.18 -0.17
CA ALA A 179 -9.77 -1.50 -1.11
C ALA A 179 -8.89 -2.49 -1.88
N TYR A 180 -8.32 -3.49 -1.20
CA TYR A 180 -7.57 -4.57 -1.82
C TYR A 180 -8.40 -5.31 -2.89
N ARG A 181 -9.66 -5.66 -2.58
CA ARG A 181 -10.56 -6.31 -3.56
C ARG A 181 -10.80 -5.46 -4.80
N ARG A 182 -10.97 -4.14 -4.65
CA ARG A 182 -11.08 -3.21 -5.80
C ARG A 182 -9.78 -3.15 -6.60
N MET A 183 -8.63 -3.11 -5.94
CA MET A 183 -7.31 -3.14 -6.59
C MET A 183 -7.14 -4.42 -7.42
N ILE A 184 -7.48 -5.58 -6.87
CA ILE A 184 -7.41 -6.86 -7.59
C ILE A 184 -8.37 -6.88 -8.77
N ALA A 185 -9.60 -6.39 -8.61
CA ALA A 185 -10.54 -6.28 -9.72
C ALA A 185 -10.00 -5.39 -10.86
N ALA A 186 -9.31 -4.29 -10.53
CA ALA A 186 -8.67 -3.42 -11.52
C ALA A 186 -7.44 -4.07 -12.17
N ALA A 187 -6.55 -4.68 -11.40
CA ALA A 187 -5.41 -5.44 -11.92
C ALA A 187 -5.89 -6.59 -12.83
N ARG A 188 -7.01 -7.21 -12.48
CA ARG A 188 -7.72 -8.20 -13.31
C ARG A 188 -8.48 -7.62 -14.51
N ARG A 189 -8.31 -6.35 -14.85
CA ARG A 189 -8.72 -5.83 -16.16
C ARG A 189 -7.51 -5.53 -17.03
N SER A 190 -6.37 -5.17 -16.42
CA SER A 190 -5.16 -4.76 -17.12
C SER A 190 -4.13 -5.88 -17.33
N LEU A 191 -4.12 -6.88 -16.45
CA LEU A 191 -3.19 -8.04 -16.40
C LEU A 191 -3.40 -9.06 -17.53
N SER A 192 -2.42 -9.63 -18.23
CA SER A 192 -2.59 -10.93 -18.92
C SER A 192 -1.24 -11.61 -19.20
N PRO A 193 -1.05 -12.92 -18.93
CA PRO A 193 -1.89 -13.84 -18.15
C PRO A 193 -1.69 -13.66 -16.64
N ARG A 194 -2.57 -14.27 -15.81
CA ARG A 194 -2.63 -14.03 -14.36
C ARG A 194 -2.60 -15.34 -13.59
N ASP A 195 -1.49 -15.63 -12.93
CA ASP A 195 -1.49 -16.65 -11.89
C ASP A 195 -2.30 -16.11 -10.69
N PRO A 196 -3.36 -16.81 -10.24
CA PRO A 196 -4.14 -16.41 -9.07
C PRO A 196 -3.29 -16.21 -7.80
N ILE A 197 -2.12 -16.87 -7.70
CA ILE A 197 -1.25 -16.77 -6.53
C ILE A 197 -0.65 -15.38 -6.35
N TRP A 198 -0.44 -14.61 -7.43
CA TRP A 198 0.25 -13.31 -7.40
C TRP A 198 -0.42 -12.28 -6.52
N PHE A 199 -1.72 -12.44 -6.29
CA PHE A 199 -2.48 -11.48 -5.50
C PHE A 199 -2.71 -11.94 -4.07
N ARG A 200 -2.41 -13.20 -3.70
CA ARG A 200 -2.73 -13.70 -2.36
C ARG A 200 -2.03 -12.89 -1.26
N ILE A 201 -2.78 -12.62 -0.20
CA ILE A 201 -2.31 -11.85 0.95
C ILE A 201 -1.39 -12.75 1.77
N PHE A 202 -0.14 -12.32 1.98
CA PHE A 202 0.84 -13.08 2.74
C PHE A 202 0.77 -12.83 4.25
N SER A 203 0.46 -11.59 4.65
CA SER A 203 0.36 -11.15 6.05
C SER A 203 -0.68 -10.05 6.19
N GLY A 204 -1.34 -9.99 7.35
CA GLY A 204 -2.30 -8.97 7.71
C GLY A 204 -2.08 -8.43 9.12
N PHE A 205 -3.17 -8.09 9.80
CA PHE A 205 -3.21 -7.67 11.20
C PHE A 205 -2.53 -8.69 12.12
N ARG A 206 -1.80 -8.17 13.11
CA ARG A 206 -1.26 -8.93 14.24
C ARG A 206 -1.77 -8.28 15.50
N ASP A 207 -2.36 -9.09 16.36
CA ASP A 207 -2.78 -8.62 17.68
C ASP A 207 -1.53 -8.23 18.49
N PRO A 208 -1.44 -6.99 19.00
CA PRO A 208 -0.25 -6.53 19.72
C PRO A 208 0.10 -7.41 20.92
N ALA A 209 -0.89 -7.77 21.74
CA ALA A 209 -0.63 -8.58 22.93
C ALA A 209 -0.14 -10.00 22.57
N ALA A 210 -0.66 -10.59 21.49
CA ALA A 210 -0.21 -11.88 20.99
C ALA A 210 1.15 -11.82 20.27
N ASP A 211 1.52 -10.68 19.66
CA ASP A 211 2.83 -10.49 19.00
C ASP A 211 3.92 -10.19 20.06
N ASP A 212 3.62 -9.41 21.09
CA ASP A 212 4.52 -9.11 22.22
C ASP A 212 4.85 -10.36 23.07
N ALA A 213 3.98 -11.37 23.06
CA ALA A 213 4.15 -12.61 23.80
C ALA A 213 5.01 -13.68 23.08
N ARG A 214 5.54 -13.39 21.89
CA ARG A 214 6.35 -14.33 21.07
C ARG A 214 7.85 -14.15 21.26
#